data_AF-A0A2S2BXD0-F1
#
_entry.id   AF-A0A2S2BXD0-F1
#
_cell.length_a   1.000
_cell.length_b   1.000
_cell.length_c   1.000
_cell.angle_alpha   90.00
_cell.angle_beta   90.00
_cell.angle_gamma   90.00
#
_symmetry.space_group_name_H-M   'P 1'
#
loop_
_entity.id
_entity.type
_entity.pdbx_description
1 polymer ?
#
loop_
_entity_poly.entity_id
_entity_poly.type
_entity_poly.pdbx_seq_one_letter_code
_entity_poly.pdbx_strand_id
1 'polypeptide(L)'
;MMVGGLSRRTTGRSTWMVSVLCVTALLAAGCAKFDDSASSPFSPEPSEASGAEVEPESPPPSTTTPPPPSGPLGPCQDPDPSVIATCLDTTGGLVVLPDAATALVAERRTGRILEVAQGRQPREIAHIDVDASSDGGLLDIALSPSFVEDNLIYAYISTPTDNRVVRVAPGDTAKEVLGGIPRGNVGNAGSLEFSGDDLMVLTGNAGNPAAASDPASLAGKLLKVTALTPAPTPAQPRPQVVLSGIGTAGGVCVDPGVAVWVTDRTPLEDRLQRVSADGAVSSPVWTWPERPGVGGCVAAQDVVAVSLSTAKAMSALAADPSTGAVTTAPGVIVQDRYGQLGGAALGPDGLIWVSTVNKTAGQPGPNDDRVIKMPLPSGGGGFD
;
A
#
# COMPACT_ATOMS: atom_id res chain seq x y z
N MET A 1 9.77 85.67 -20.78
CA MET A 1 9.48 86.06 -22.18
C MET A 1 8.26 85.29 -22.64
N MET A 2 7.20 86.02 -22.97
CA MET A 2 5.95 85.53 -23.57
C MET A 2 6.20 85.06 -25.02
N VAL A 3 5.37 84.15 -25.52
CA VAL A 3 4.43 84.24 -26.66
C VAL A 3 3.85 82.82 -26.82
N GLY A 4 2.57 82.54 -26.54
CA GLY A 4 1.40 82.77 -27.42
C GLY A 4 1.37 81.69 -28.52
N GLY A 5 0.39 80.83 -28.75
CA GLY A 5 -1.04 80.80 -28.46
C GLY A 5 -1.72 80.19 -29.70
N LEU A 6 -2.73 79.33 -29.52
CA LEU A 6 -3.91 79.01 -30.37
C LEU A 6 -4.34 77.56 -30.08
N SER A 7 -5.38 77.33 -29.28
CA SER A 7 -6.81 77.41 -29.62
C SER A 7 -7.35 76.21 -30.41
N ARG A 8 -8.05 75.31 -29.70
CA ARG A 8 -9.34 74.74 -30.13
C ARG A 8 -10.24 74.51 -28.91
N ARG A 9 -11.30 75.33 -28.82
CA ARG A 9 -12.57 75.04 -28.12
C ARG A 9 -13.29 73.93 -28.92
N THR A 10 -14.12 73.05 -28.35
CA THR A 10 -15.51 73.27 -27.88
C THR A 10 -16.03 71.95 -27.26
N THR A 11 -16.41 71.93 -25.98
CA THR A 11 -17.78 71.90 -25.40
C THR A 11 -18.59 70.60 -25.52
N GLY A 12 -19.17 70.18 -24.38
CA GLY A 12 -20.31 69.25 -24.28
C GLY A 12 -20.21 68.33 -23.04
N ARG A 13 -20.16 68.85 -21.80
CA ARG A 13 -21.30 69.01 -20.87
C ARG A 13 -22.51 68.08 -21.10
N SER A 14 -22.76 67.28 -20.06
CA SER A 14 -24.07 67.02 -19.42
C SER A 14 -25.10 66.16 -20.16
N THR A 15 -25.48 65.03 -19.52
CA THR A 15 -26.86 64.58 -19.16
C THR A 15 -26.76 63.07 -18.88
N TRP A 16 -26.77 62.55 -17.65
CA TRP A 16 -27.91 62.42 -16.72
C TRP A 16 -29.24 62.16 -17.46
N MET A 17 -29.92 61.07 -17.09
CA MET A 17 -31.25 60.60 -17.55
C MET A 17 -31.27 59.61 -18.73
N VAL A 18 -30.91 58.34 -18.46
CA VAL A 18 -31.67 57.20 -18.99
C VAL A 18 -31.76 56.13 -17.90
N SER A 19 -32.45 56.46 -16.80
CA SER A 19 -32.71 55.57 -15.66
C SER A 19 -34.19 55.22 -15.49
N VAL A 20 -35.03 55.37 -16.52
CA VAL A 20 -36.51 55.31 -16.34
C VAL A 20 -37.26 54.45 -17.38
N LEU A 21 -36.61 53.62 -18.20
CA LEU A 21 -37.34 52.85 -19.23
C LEU A 21 -37.04 51.35 -19.35
N CYS A 22 -36.37 50.73 -18.38
CA CYS A 22 -36.29 49.25 -18.29
C CYS A 22 -37.04 48.66 -17.08
N VAL A 23 -37.74 49.47 -16.29
CA VAL A 23 -38.46 49.03 -15.07
C VAL A 23 -39.92 48.63 -15.35
N THR A 24 -40.44 48.84 -16.56
CA THR A 24 -41.85 48.56 -16.90
C THR A 24 -42.09 47.29 -17.72
N ALA A 25 -41.06 46.49 -18.02
CA ALA A 25 -41.18 45.24 -18.77
C ALA A 25 -40.96 43.95 -17.94
N LEU A 26 -40.84 44.06 -16.61
CA LEU A 26 -40.68 42.92 -15.69
C LEU A 26 -41.91 42.66 -14.80
N LEU A 27 -43.04 43.32 -15.06
CA LEU A 27 -44.27 43.27 -14.23
C LEU A 27 -45.35 42.29 -14.75
N ALA A 28 -44.98 41.20 -15.45
CA ALA A 28 -45.97 40.26 -16.00
C ALA A 28 -45.64 38.76 -15.87
N ALA A 29 -44.87 38.35 -14.86
CA ALA A 29 -44.67 36.92 -14.56
C ALA A 29 -44.46 36.63 -13.05
N GLY A 30 -45.21 37.32 -12.19
CA GLY A 30 -45.12 37.18 -10.73
C GLY A 30 -46.46 36.84 -10.07
N CYS A 31 -47.19 35.85 -10.57
CA CYS A 31 -48.28 35.24 -9.82
C CYS A 31 -47.72 34.06 -9.01
N ALA A 32 -47.22 34.33 -7.81
CA ALA A 32 -47.08 33.29 -6.80
C ALA A 32 -48.49 32.87 -6.37
N LYS A 33 -48.90 31.64 -6.70
CA LYS A 33 -50.05 31.00 -6.07
C LYS A 33 -49.62 30.58 -4.67
N PHE A 34 -50.09 31.29 -3.66
CA PHE A 34 -50.05 30.81 -2.30
C PHE A 34 -51.14 29.75 -2.15
N ASP A 35 -50.74 28.56 -1.72
CA ASP A 35 -51.66 27.47 -1.41
C ASP A 35 -52.39 27.81 -0.11
N ASP A 36 -53.73 27.73 -0.11
CA ASP A 36 -54.62 28.09 1.02
C ASP A 36 -54.59 27.06 2.18
N SER A 37 -53.49 26.32 2.28
CA SER A 37 -53.27 25.23 3.25
C SER A 37 -53.13 25.71 4.72
N ALA A 38 -53.28 27.02 4.98
CA ALA A 38 -53.33 27.61 6.32
C ALA A 38 -54.76 27.81 6.88
N SER A 39 -55.79 27.23 6.24
CA SER A 39 -57.20 27.40 6.64
C SER A 39 -57.94 26.10 7.00
N SER A 40 -57.23 25.05 7.42
CA SER A 40 -57.84 23.89 8.06
C SER A 40 -57.92 24.06 9.59
N PRO A 41 -59.04 23.68 10.24
CA PRO A 41 -59.17 23.76 11.69
C PRO A 41 -58.16 22.83 12.38
N PHE A 42 -57.70 23.24 13.57
CA PHE A 42 -56.81 22.44 14.42
C PHE A 42 -57.30 21.00 14.53
N SER A 43 -56.47 20.04 14.10
CA SER A 43 -56.66 18.63 14.43
C SER A 43 -56.45 18.41 15.93
N PRO A 44 -57.27 17.57 16.58
CA PRO A 44 -57.07 17.22 17.98
C PRO A 44 -55.73 16.50 18.19
N GLU A 45 -55.20 16.66 19.40
CA GLU A 45 -53.94 16.06 19.86
C GLU A 45 -53.88 14.56 19.52
N PRO A 46 -52.77 14.06 18.95
CA PRO A 46 -52.62 12.63 18.73
C PRO A 46 -52.64 11.94 20.08
N SER A 47 -53.61 11.05 20.28
CA SER A 47 -53.61 10.13 21.41
C SER A 47 -52.31 9.32 21.37
N GLU A 48 -51.56 9.37 22.46
CA GLU A 48 -50.31 8.63 22.68
C GLU A 48 -50.47 7.15 22.28
N ALA A 49 -49.99 6.83 21.08
CA ALA A 49 -49.64 5.46 20.73
C ALA A 49 -48.23 5.23 21.27
N SER A 50 -48.19 4.57 22.42
CA SER A 50 -47.06 3.87 23.03
C SER A 50 -45.81 3.75 22.14
N GLY A 51 -44.73 4.40 22.56
CA GLY A 51 -43.34 4.06 22.27
C GLY A 51 -42.99 3.70 20.83
N ALA A 52 -42.56 4.69 20.04
CA ALA A 52 -41.66 4.40 18.93
C ALA A 52 -40.32 3.95 19.53
N GLU A 53 -40.18 2.63 19.69
CA GLU A 53 -38.91 1.99 19.98
C GLU A 53 -37.98 2.31 18.81
N VAL A 54 -36.90 3.03 19.09
CA VAL A 54 -35.80 3.21 18.14
C VAL A 54 -35.18 1.83 17.99
N GLU A 55 -35.53 1.12 16.91
CA GLU A 55 -34.92 -0.16 16.60
C GLU A 55 -33.43 0.09 16.32
N PRO A 56 -32.50 -0.50 17.10
CA PRO A 56 -31.08 -0.34 16.84
C PRO A 56 -30.78 -0.85 15.44
N GLU A 57 -30.07 -0.05 14.66
CA GLU A 57 -29.54 -0.50 13.38
C GLU A 57 -28.72 -1.76 13.65
N SER A 58 -29.18 -2.88 13.09
CA SER A 58 -28.53 -4.17 13.33
C SER A 58 -27.08 -4.06 12.88
N PRO A 59 -26.11 -4.49 13.71
CA PRO A 59 -24.71 -4.46 13.30
C PRO A 59 -24.57 -5.19 11.96
N PRO A 60 -23.64 -4.77 11.08
CA PRO A 60 -23.39 -5.46 9.82
C PRO A 60 -23.23 -6.96 10.12
N PRO A 61 -23.77 -7.85 9.26
CA PRO A 61 -23.76 -9.28 9.53
C PRO A 61 -22.35 -9.69 9.88
N SER A 62 -22.16 -10.16 11.13
CA SER A 62 -20.90 -10.72 11.56
C SER A 62 -20.54 -11.75 10.50
N THR A 63 -19.38 -11.58 9.84
CA THR A 63 -18.81 -12.63 9.01
C THR A 63 -18.78 -13.87 9.88
N THR A 64 -19.72 -14.78 9.67
CA THR A 64 -19.79 -16.05 10.40
C THR A 64 -18.51 -16.77 10.07
N THR A 65 -17.54 -16.68 10.95
CA THR A 65 -16.33 -17.49 10.92
C THR A 65 -16.79 -18.94 10.85
N PRO A 66 -16.54 -19.68 9.75
CA PRO A 66 -16.72 -21.13 9.75
C PRO A 66 -16.20 -21.74 11.05
N PRO A 67 -17.01 -22.59 11.72
CA PRO A 67 -16.55 -23.26 12.92
C PRO A 67 -15.26 -24.03 12.59
N PRO A 68 -14.27 -24.03 13.50
CA PRO A 68 -13.02 -24.72 13.26
C PRO A 68 -13.30 -26.19 12.93
N PRO A 69 -12.52 -26.79 12.01
CA PRO A 69 -12.76 -28.15 11.57
C PRO A 69 -12.77 -29.11 12.75
N SER A 70 -13.88 -29.86 12.90
CA SER A 70 -14.03 -30.88 13.93
C SER A 70 -13.37 -32.19 13.45
N GLY A 71 -12.14 -32.46 13.90
CA GLY A 71 -11.39 -33.68 13.60
C GLY A 71 -9.89 -33.52 13.90
N PRO A 72 -9.09 -34.60 13.84
CA PRO A 72 -7.64 -34.50 13.89
C PRO A 72 -7.16 -33.71 12.68
N LEU A 73 -6.41 -32.63 12.91
CA LEU A 73 -5.79 -31.86 11.83
C LEU A 73 -4.79 -32.75 11.07
N GLY A 74 -4.90 -32.74 9.75
CA GLY A 74 -3.90 -33.34 8.87
C GLY A 74 -2.57 -32.56 8.88
N PRO A 75 -1.51 -33.11 8.26
CA PRO A 75 -0.27 -32.36 8.07
C PRO A 75 -0.55 -31.08 7.27
N CYS A 76 0.08 -29.96 7.69
CA CYS A 76 -0.10 -28.65 7.05
C CYS A 76 -1.55 -28.13 7.08
N GLN A 77 -2.39 -28.62 7.99
CA GLN A 77 -3.67 -28.01 8.30
C GLN A 77 -3.53 -27.12 9.53
N ASP A 78 -4.11 -25.93 9.46
CA ASP A 78 -4.20 -24.98 10.57
C ASP A 78 -5.67 -24.88 11.01
N PRO A 79 -5.97 -24.92 12.32
CA PRO A 79 -7.33 -24.76 12.81
C PRO A 79 -7.83 -23.31 12.71
N ASP A 80 -6.93 -22.33 12.57
CA ASP A 80 -7.30 -20.92 12.42
C ASP A 80 -7.85 -20.68 11.01
N PRO A 81 -9.13 -20.30 10.86
CA PRO A 81 -9.74 -20.05 9.56
C PRO A 81 -9.14 -18.84 8.83
N SER A 82 -8.36 -18.02 9.52
CA SER A 82 -7.60 -16.90 8.94
C SER A 82 -6.36 -17.39 8.19
N VAL A 83 -5.88 -18.61 8.46
CA VAL A 83 -4.69 -19.17 7.81
C VAL A 83 -5.07 -19.76 6.46
N ILE A 84 -4.47 -19.20 5.41
CA ILE A 84 -4.73 -19.56 4.02
C ILE A 84 -3.82 -20.70 3.55
N ALA A 85 -2.55 -20.64 3.95
CA ALA A 85 -1.57 -21.67 3.63
C ALA A 85 -0.56 -21.84 4.77
N THR A 86 0.04 -23.02 4.83
CA THR A 86 1.06 -23.40 5.80
C THR A 86 2.15 -24.23 5.13
N CYS A 87 3.15 -24.67 5.90
CA CYS A 87 4.24 -25.52 5.45
C CYS A 87 5.06 -24.92 4.30
N LEU A 88 5.03 -23.59 4.17
CA LEU A 88 5.86 -22.87 3.22
C LEU A 88 7.29 -22.84 3.74
N ASP A 89 8.29 -22.80 2.86
CA ASP A 89 9.61 -22.32 3.26
C ASP A 89 9.55 -20.83 3.68
N THR A 90 10.66 -20.27 4.16
CA THR A 90 10.72 -18.84 4.53
C THR A 90 10.18 -17.99 3.39
N THR A 91 9.15 -17.21 3.65
CA THR A 91 8.54 -16.39 2.60
C THR A 91 9.41 -15.19 2.25
N GLY A 92 9.40 -14.80 0.97
CA GLY A 92 9.83 -13.50 0.48
C GLY A 92 8.61 -12.60 0.31
N GLY A 93 8.27 -12.30 -0.95
CA GLY A 93 7.10 -11.52 -1.35
C GLY A 93 5.76 -12.25 -1.31
N LEU A 94 4.70 -11.46 -1.26
CA LEU A 94 3.31 -11.91 -1.25
C LEU A 94 2.48 -10.95 -2.09
N VAL A 95 1.65 -11.47 -2.98
CA VAL A 95 0.68 -10.67 -3.77
C VAL A 95 -0.66 -11.39 -3.83
N VAL A 96 -1.76 -10.66 -3.72
CA VAL A 96 -3.11 -11.22 -3.82
C VAL A 96 -3.53 -11.19 -5.29
N LEU A 97 -4.10 -12.28 -5.79
CA LEU A 97 -4.59 -12.34 -7.17
C LEU A 97 -5.93 -11.59 -7.31
N PRO A 98 -6.31 -11.17 -8.54
CA PRO A 98 -7.53 -10.40 -8.78
C PRO A 98 -8.84 -11.07 -8.31
N ASP A 99 -8.84 -12.38 -8.06
CA ASP A 99 -10.00 -13.11 -7.56
C ASP A 99 -10.26 -12.96 -6.05
N ALA A 100 -9.36 -12.29 -5.32
CA ALA A 100 -9.38 -12.09 -3.86
C ALA A 100 -9.34 -13.37 -2.99
N ALA A 101 -9.33 -14.55 -3.63
CA ALA A 101 -9.43 -15.85 -3.00
C ALA A 101 -8.10 -16.59 -3.02
N THR A 102 -7.21 -16.20 -3.94
CA THR A 102 -5.89 -16.78 -4.12
C THR A 102 -4.81 -15.73 -4.03
N ALA A 103 -3.60 -16.15 -3.69
CA ALA A 103 -2.42 -15.30 -3.64
C ALA A 103 -1.21 -16.05 -4.20
N LEU A 104 -0.21 -15.30 -4.64
CA LEU A 104 1.11 -15.83 -4.92
C LEU A 104 2.04 -15.50 -3.75
N VAL A 105 2.77 -16.50 -3.28
CA VAL A 105 3.80 -16.34 -2.25
C VAL A 105 5.13 -16.83 -2.80
N ALA A 106 6.15 -15.99 -2.67
CA ALA A 106 7.52 -16.35 -2.96
C ALA A 106 8.13 -17.08 -1.76
N GLU A 107 8.86 -18.16 -2.01
CA GLU A 107 9.73 -18.78 -1.04
C GLU A 107 11.16 -18.32 -1.25
N ARG A 108 11.68 -17.59 -0.26
CA ARG A 108 12.97 -16.90 -0.33
C ARG A 108 14.12 -17.83 -0.63
N ARG A 109 14.20 -18.97 0.07
CA ARG A 109 15.38 -19.86 0.00
C ARG A 109 15.33 -20.84 -1.17
N THR A 110 14.13 -21.20 -1.63
CA THR A 110 13.95 -22.21 -2.67
C THR A 110 13.81 -21.60 -4.06
N GLY A 111 13.48 -20.31 -4.16
CA GLY A 111 13.22 -19.64 -5.44
C GLY A 111 11.84 -19.97 -6.05
N ARG A 112 10.99 -20.70 -5.33
CA ARG A 112 9.65 -21.08 -5.79
C ARG A 112 8.66 -19.92 -5.63
N ILE A 113 7.75 -19.80 -6.59
CA ILE A 113 6.55 -18.98 -6.48
C ILE A 113 5.35 -19.93 -6.44
N LEU A 114 4.60 -19.87 -5.34
CA LEU A 114 3.50 -20.77 -5.05
C LEU A 114 2.17 -20.01 -5.12
N GLU A 115 1.19 -20.55 -5.82
CA GLU A 115 -0.21 -20.17 -5.68
C GLU A 115 -0.79 -20.83 -4.43
N VAL A 116 -1.38 -20.02 -3.55
CA VAL A 116 -1.97 -20.45 -2.29
C VAL A 116 -3.45 -20.06 -2.21
N ALA A 117 -4.24 -20.94 -1.60
CA ALA A 117 -5.67 -20.77 -1.41
C ALA A 117 -6.13 -21.59 -0.20
N GLN A 118 -7.20 -21.13 0.46
CA GLN A 118 -7.68 -21.77 1.68
C GLN A 118 -8.10 -23.23 1.41
N GLY A 119 -7.65 -24.14 2.27
CA GLY A 119 -8.00 -25.56 2.17
C GLY A 119 -7.37 -26.30 0.98
N ARG A 120 -6.47 -25.66 0.22
CA ARG A 120 -5.75 -26.26 -0.91
C ARG A 120 -4.26 -26.36 -0.61
N GLN A 121 -3.63 -27.41 -1.11
CA GLN A 121 -2.17 -27.53 -1.06
C GLN A 121 -1.53 -26.44 -1.95
N PRO A 122 -0.45 -25.77 -1.50
CA PRO A 122 0.28 -24.81 -2.33
C PRO A 122 0.71 -25.42 -3.66
N ARG A 123 0.51 -24.69 -4.75
CA ARG A 123 0.84 -25.12 -6.12
C ARG A 123 1.97 -24.28 -6.68
N GLU A 124 3.08 -24.91 -7.03
CA GLU A 124 4.18 -24.20 -7.70
C GLU A 124 3.76 -23.76 -9.10
N ILE A 125 3.91 -22.46 -9.38
CA ILE A 125 3.58 -21.85 -10.68
C ILE A 125 4.81 -21.36 -11.43
N ALA A 126 5.91 -21.09 -10.72
CA ALA A 126 7.19 -20.69 -11.28
C ALA A 126 8.34 -21.00 -10.32
N HIS A 127 9.53 -21.12 -10.87
CA HIS A 127 10.78 -21.34 -10.15
C HIS A 127 11.85 -20.43 -10.74
N ILE A 128 12.61 -19.76 -9.87
CA ILE A 128 13.71 -18.88 -10.27
C ILE A 128 14.97 -19.33 -9.55
N ASP A 129 16.06 -19.54 -10.29
CA ASP A 129 17.36 -19.79 -9.68
C ASP A 129 17.82 -18.56 -8.92
N VAL A 130 18.07 -18.72 -7.62
CA VAL A 130 18.48 -17.64 -6.72
C VAL A 130 19.68 -18.05 -5.87
N ASP A 131 20.45 -17.06 -5.44
CA ASP A 131 21.44 -17.25 -4.38
C ASP A 131 20.81 -16.89 -3.02
N ALA A 132 20.40 -17.93 -2.30
CA ALA A 132 19.77 -17.81 -0.98
C ALA A 132 20.77 -17.67 0.18
N SER A 133 22.07 -17.50 -0.08
CA SER A 133 23.04 -17.32 0.99
C SER A 133 22.81 -16.00 1.75
N SER A 134 23.17 -15.99 3.03
CA SER A 134 22.94 -14.87 3.94
C SER A 134 21.47 -14.43 4.02
N ASP A 135 21.16 -13.16 3.70
CA ASP A 135 19.81 -12.60 3.60
C ASP A 135 19.29 -12.50 2.15
N GLY A 136 20.00 -13.05 1.16
CA GLY A 136 19.60 -13.09 -0.26
C GLY A 136 18.54 -14.16 -0.59
N GLY A 137 18.07 -14.20 -1.83
CA GLY A 137 17.12 -15.20 -2.34
C GLY A 137 16.09 -14.62 -3.30
N LEU A 138 14.88 -15.19 -3.32
CA LEU A 138 13.70 -14.59 -3.95
C LEU A 138 12.99 -13.69 -2.92
N LEU A 139 13.20 -12.38 -3.00
CA LEU A 139 12.93 -11.48 -1.88
C LEU A 139 11.57 -10.80 -1.95
N ASP A 140 11.11 -10.46 -3.15
CA ASP A 140 9.76 -9.93 -3.35
C ASP A 140 9.21 -10.24 -4.75
N ILE A 141 7.89 -10.14 -4.93
CA ILE A 141 7.19 -10.31 -6.21
C ILE A 141 6.11 -9.24 -6.38
N ALA A 142 5.87 -8.83 -7.62
CA ALA A 142 4.80 -7.91 -8.00
C ALA A 142 4.07 -8.42 -9.25
N LEU A 143 2.76 -8.21 -9.32
CA LEU A 143 1.98 -8.51 -10.52
C LEU A 143 2.07 -7.35 -11.51
N SER A 144 2.15 -7.64 -12.80
CA SER A 144 1.98 -6.62 -13.83
C SER A 144 0.65 -5.86 -13.66
N PRO A 145 0.58 -4.54 -13.93
CA PRO A 145 -0.68 -3.82 -13.96
C PRO A 145 -1.72 -4.45 -14.92
N SER A 146 -1.26 -5.10 -15.99
CA SER A 146 -2.05 -5.88 -16.95
C SER A 146 -1.97 -7.40 -16.72
N PHE A 147 -1.83 -7.84 -15.46
CA PHE A 147 -1.66 -9.26 -15.12
C PHE A 147 -2.78 -10.17 -15.66
N VAL A 148 -4.02 -9.67 -15.70
CA VAL A 148 -5.16 -10.43 -16.23
C VAL A 148 -4.97 -10.77 -17.72
N GLU A 149 -4.30 -9.90 -18.47
CA GLU A 149 -4.01 -10.08 -19.88
C GLU A 149 -2.68 -10.80 -20.14
N ASP A 150 -1.63 -10.43 -19.40
CA ASP A 150 -0.25 -10.82 -19.70
C ASP A 150 0.32 -11.93 -18.81
N ASN A 151 -0.29 -12.17 -17.65
CA ASN A 151 0.16 -13.09 -16.60
C ASN A 151 1.65 -12.90 -16.20
N LEU A 152 2.17 -11.68 -16.29
CA LEU A 152 3.56 -11.35 -16.01
C LEU A 152 3.76 -11.08 -14.52
N ILE A 153 4.78 -11.74 -13.97
CA ILE A 153 5.25 -11.53 -12.60
C ILE A 153 6.61 -10.85 -12.65
N TYR A 154 6.83 -9.84 -11.82
CA TYR A 154 8.13 -9.25 -11.57
C TYR A 154 8.65 -9.76 -10.23
N ALA A 155 9.94 -10.03 -10.14
CA ALA A 155 10.56 -10.59 -8.94
C ALA A 155 11.87 -9.89 -8.62
N TYR A 156 12.10 -9.59 -7.35
CA TYR A 156 13.38 -9.10 -6.84
C TYR A 156 14.17 -10.30 -6.32
N ILE A 157 15.34 -10.54 -6.92
CA ILE A 157 16.16 -11.70 -6.61
C ILE A 157 17.60 -11.32 -6.30
N SER A 158 18.25 -12.14 -5.49
CA SER A 158 19.71 -12.17 -5.35
C SER A 158 20.30 -13.23 -6.26
N THR A 159 21.37 -12.87 -6.96
CA THR A 159 22.23 -13.79 -7.72
C THR A 159 23.58 -13.90 -7.02
N PRO A 160 24.53 -14.73 -7.51
CA PRO A 160 25.88 -14.74 -6.96
C PRO A 160 26.62 -13.39 -7.05
N THR A 161 26.20 -12.48 -7.93
CA THR A 161 26.94 -11.25 -8.25
C THR A 161 26.24 -9.96 -7.83
N ASP A 162 24.92 -9.94 -7.82
CA ASP A 162 24.13 -8.73 -7.59
C ASP A 162 22.73 -9.07 -7.05
N ASN A 163 21.98 -8.04 -6.70
CA ASN A 163 20.53 -8.10 -6.65
C ASN A 163 19.97 -7.56 -7.98
N ARG A 164 18.80 -8.04 -8.40
CA ARG A 164 18.17 -7.61 -9.65
C ARG A 164 16.67 -7.82 -9.65
N VAL A 165 15.99 -7.08 -10.53
CA VAL A 165 14.59 -7.32 -10.90
C VAL A 165 14.57 -8.16 -12.17
N VAL A 166 13.78 -9.23 -12.14
CA VAL A 166 13.49 -10.09 -13.28
C VAL A 166 12.00 -10.10 -13.58
N ARG A 167 11.64 -10.36 -14.84
CA ARG A 167 10.29 -10.61 -15.30
C ARG A 167 10.14 -12.09 -15.64
N VAL A 168 9.04 -12.69 -15.20
CA VAL A 168 8.68 -14.08 -15.42
C VAL A 168 7.36 -14.11 -16.17
N ALA A 169 7.34 -14.84 -17.29
CA ALA A 169 6.11 -15.16 -18.03
C ALA A 169 5.73 -16.63 -17.79
N PRO A 170 4.45 -17.02 -17.93
CA PRO A 170 4.03 -18.39 -17.72
C PRO A 170 4.80 -19.37 -18.62
N GLY A 171 5.45 -20.37 -18.00
CA GLY A 171 6.23 -21.39 -18.71
C GLY A 171 7.52 -20.90 -19.35
N ASP A 172 7.97 -19.67 -19.05
CA ASP A 172 9.22 -19.10 -19.56
C ASP A 172 10.24 -18.94 -18.43
N THR A 173 11.51 -18.72 -18.79
CA THR A 173 12.56 -18.41 -17.82
C THR A 173 12.52 -16.94 -17.41
N ALA A 174 13.04 -16.66 -16.21
CA ALA A 174 13.18 -15.30 -15.70
C ALA A 174 14.14 -14.47 -16.57
N LYS A 175 13.74 -13.25 -16.94
CA LYS A 175 14.51 -12.34 -17.79
C LYS A 175 14.78 -11.03 -17.06
N GLU A 176 16.04 -10.57 -17.10
CA GLU A 176 16.48 -9.37 -16.39
C GLU A 176 15.81 -8.08 -16.89
N VAL A 177 15.24 -7.32 -15.97
CA VAL A 177 14.64 -5.98 -16.19
C VAL A 177 15.54 -4.89 -15.62
N LEU A 178 16.11 -5.11 -14.44
CA LEU A 178 17.05 -4.18 -13.80
C LEU A 178 18.11 -4.98 -13.05
N GLY A 179 19.35 -4.97 -13.54
CA GLY A 179 20.49 -5.59 -12.87
C GLY A 179 21.46 -4.59 -12.25
N GLY A 180 22.50 -5.12 -11.61
CA GLY A 180 23.58 -4.32 -11.04
C GLY A 180 23.25 -3.63 -9.71
N ILE A 181 22.16 -4.03 -9.03
CA ILE A 181 21.90 -3.55 -7.67
C ILE A 181 22.92 -4.22 -6.74
N PRO A 182 23.71 -3.47 -5.94
CA PRO A 182 24.76 -4.06 -5.13
C PRO A 182 24.25 -5.17 -4.21
N ARG A 183 25.07 -6.22 -4.06
CA ARG A 183 24.85 -7.35 -3.14
C ARG A 183 25.93 -7.35 -2.07
N GLY A 184 25.53 -7.60 -0.83
CA GLY A 184 26.42 -7.71 0.32
C GLY A 184 26.31 -9.07 1.01
N ASN A 185 27.02 -9.23 2.14
CA ASN A 185 26.81 -10.35 3.05
C ASN A 185 25.54 -10.17 3.92
N VAL A 186 24.99 -8.96 3.92
CA VAL A 186 23.73 -8.54 4.55
C VAL A 186 23.19 -7.35 3.76
N GLY A 187 21.95 -6.95 4.02
CA GLY A 187 21.33 -5.78 3.40
C GLY A 187 20.89 -6.02 1.96
N ASN A 188 20.60 -7.27 1.60
CA ASN A 188 20.14 -7.65 0.25
C ASN A 188 18.63 -7.53 0.08
N ALA A 189 17.88 -7.46 1.19
CA ALA A 189 16.44 -7.27 1.18
C ALA A 189 16.01 -6.16 0.22
N GLY A 190 14.88 -6.36 -0.45
CA GLY A 190 14.28 -5.43 -1.38
C GLY A 190 12.79 -5.70 -1.50
N SER A 191 12.07 -4.76 -2.10
CA SER A 191 10.62 -4.87 -2.29
C SER A 191 10.17 -4.20 -3.59
N LEU A 192 9.06 -4.68 -4.14
CA LEU A 192 8.50 -4.31 -5.44
C LEU A 192 7.02 -3.93 -5.30
N GLU A 193 6.61 -2.82 -5.89
CA GLU A 193 5.20 -2.47 -6.01
C GLU A 193 4.98 -1.61 -7.25
N PHE A 194 3.86 -1.79 -7.94
CA PHE A 194 3.51 -0.96 -9.09
C PHE A 194 2.80 0.32 -8.65
N SER A 195 3.21 1.46 -9.21
CA SER A 195 2.51 2.74 -9.07
C SER A 195 2.11 3.23 -10.45
N GLY A 196 0.87 2.90 -10.84
CA GLY A 196 0.47 2.97 -12.25
C GLY A 196 1.28 1.97 -13.08
N ASP A 197 1.85 2.42 -14.20
CA ASP A 197 2.69 1.58 -15.08
C ASP A 197 4.16 1.51 -14.64
N ASP A 198 4.55 2.28 -13.63
CA ASP A 198 5.93 2.36 -13.18
C ASP A 198 6.17 1.40 -12.02
N LEU A 199 7.28 0.65 -12.09
CA LEU A 199 7.67 -0.26 -11.01
C LEU A 199 8.53 0.49 -9.97
N MET A 200 8.06 0.53 -8.73
CA MET A 200 8.81 1.03 -7.59
C MET A 200 9.65 -0.11 -7.02
N VAL A 201 10.96 0.11 -6.90
CA VAL A 201 11.93 -0.89 -6.43
C VAL A 201 12.67 -0.34 -5.22
N LEU A 202 12.37 -0.90 -4.05
CA LEU A 202 13.10 -0.60 -2.81
C LEU A 202 14.34 -1.50 -2.72
N THR A 203 15.51 -0.90 -2.48
CA THR A 203 16.78 -1.62 -2.36
C THR A 203 17.41 -1.42 -0.98
N GLY A 204 17.89 -2.52 -0.39
CA GLY A 204 18.73 -2.45 0.79
C GLY A 204 20.11 -1.86 0.49
N ASN A 205 20.83 -1.46 1.53
CA ASN A 205 22.15 -0.84 1.42
C ASN A 205 23.32 -1.83 1.20
N ALA A 206 23.05 -3.13 1.02
CA ALA A 206 24.06 -4.18 0.85
C ALA A 206 25.13 -4.21 1.97
N GLY A 207 24.77 -3.79 3.18
CA GLY A 207 25.68 -3.71 4.33
C GLY A 207 26.63 -2.51 4.29
N ASN A 208 26.47 -1.60 3.33
CA ASN A 208 27.27 -0.38 3.20
C ASN A 208 26.38 0.88 3.29
N PRO A 209 26.25 1.49 4.47
CA PRO A 209 25.46 2.71 4.64
C PRO A 209 25.89 3.87 3.73
N ALA A 210 27.18 3.98 3.39
CA ALA A 210 27.67 5.06 2.51
C ALA A 210 27.13 4.92 1.08
N ALA A 211 26.86 3.70 0.62
CA ALA A 211 26.27 3.44 -0.70
C ALA A 211 24.84 4.00 -0.81
N ALA A 212 24.11 4.11 0.31
CA ALA A 212 22.77 4.69 0.33
C ALA A 212 22.76 6.19 -0.02
N SER A 213 23.85 6.91 0.26
CA SER A 213 24.02 8.34 -0.08
C SER A 213 24.74 8.57 -1.40
N ASP A 214 25.39 7.56 -1.96
CA ASP A 214 26.09 7.66 -3.25
C ASP A 214 25.08 7.76 -4.40
N PRO A 215 25.08 8.87 -5.18
CA PRO A 215 24.18 9.04 -6.31
C PRO A 215 24.51 8.13 -7.50
N ALA A 216 25.67 7.48 -7.54
CA ALA A 216 26.02 6.49 -8.56
C ALA A 216 25.52 5.07 -8.22
N SER A 217 25.36 4.77 -6.93
CA SER A 217 24.90 3.46 -6.43
C SER A 217 23.38 3.27 -6.55
N LEU A 218 22.97 2.02 -6.80
CA LEU A 218 21.58 1.58 -6.71
C LEU A 218 21.21 1.00 -5.33
N ALA A 219 22.16 0.86 -4.41
CA ALA A 219 21.90 0.36 -3.06
C ALA A 219 21.33 1.46 -2.15
N GLY A 220 20.43 1.07 -1.25
CA GLY A 220 19.83 1.97 -0.26
C GLY A 220 18.93 3.04 -0.88
N LYS A 221 18.13 2.68 -1.89
CA LYS A 221 17.29 3.60 -2.68
C LYS A 221 15.84 3.12 -2.78
N LEU A 222 14.92 4.06 -3.00
CA LEU A 222 13.69 3.79 -3.74
C LEU A 222 13.93 4.21 -5.19
N LEU A 223 13.82 3.26 -6.10
CA LEU A 223 14.00 3.45 -7.53
C LEU A 223 12.64 3.43 -8.24
N LYS A 224 12.48 4.25 -9.26
CA LYS A 224 11.36 4.21 -10.19
C LYS A 224 11.85 3.69 -11.53
N VAL A 225 11.34 2.54 -11.94
CA VAL A 225 11.72 1.82 -13.17
C VAL A 225 10.58 1.92 -14.17
N THR A 226 10.81 2.64 -15.26
CA THR A 226 9.83 2.82 -16.35
C THR A 226 10.13 1.90 -17.55
N ALA A 227 11.39 1.49 -17.71
CA ALA A 227 11.84 0.61 -18.79
C ALA A 227 11.74 -0.86 -18.34
N LEU A 228 10.56 -1.46 -18.55
CA LEU A 228 10.28 -2.84 -18.10
C LEU A 228 10.60 -3.91 -19.17
N THR A 229 11.12 -3.50 -20.32
CA THR A 229 11.54 -4.45 -21.36
C THR A 229 12.83 -5.15 -20.94
N PRO A 230 12.87 -6.49 -20.93
CA PRO A 230 14.07 -7.19 -20.54
C PRO A 230 15.25 -6.94 -21.47
N ALA A 231 16.40 -6.74 -20.88
CA ALA A 231 17.70 -6.51 -21.50
C ALA A 231 18.79 -6.70 -20.43
N PRO A 232 19.99 -7.18 -20.81
CA PRO A 232 21.07 -7.38 -19.86
C PRO A 232 21.72 -6.06 -19.44
N THR A 233 22.19 -5.97 -18.21
CA THR A 233 23.09 -4.89 -17.76
C THR A 233 24.40 -4.92 -18.58
N PRO A 234 24.91 -3.77 -19.10
CA PRO A 234 24.48 -2.39 -18.85
C PRO A 234 23.58 -1.77 -19.93
N ALA A 235 22.94 -2.58 -20.79
CA ALA A 235 22.07 -2.05 -21.85
C ALA A 235 20.78 -1.41 -21.32
N GLN A 236 20.44 -1.66 -20.05
CA GLN A 236 19.27 -1.08 -19.39
C GLN A 236 19.43 0.41 -19.08
N PRO A 237 18.37 1.23 -19.29
CA PRO A 237 18.35 2.60 -18.81
C PRO A 237 18.51 2.64 -17.29
N ARG A 238 19.26 3.65 -16.80
CA ARG A 238 19.39 3.87 -15.36
C ARG A 238 18.03 4.32 -14.79
N PRO A 239 17.52 3.69 -13.72
CA PRO A 239 16.26 4.09 -13.12
C PRO A 239 16.37 5.46 -12.45
N GLN A 240 15.22 6.12 -12.27
CA GLN A 240 15.15 7.34 -11.48
C GLN A 240 15.29 6.99 -10.00
N VAL A 241 16.14 7.72 -9.28
CA VAL A 241 16.21 7.64 -7.82
C VAL A 241 15.15 8.58 -7.24
N VAL A 242 14.18 8.01 -6.51
CA VAL A 242 13.09 8.77 -5.85
C VAL A 242 13.47 9.12 -4.42
N LEU A 243 14.06 8.17 -3.69
CA LEU A 243 14.48 8.33 -2.31
C LEU A 243 15.84 7.68 -2.10
N SER A 244 16.66 8.27 -1.23
CA SER A 244 17.99 7.78 -0.85
C SER A 244 18.11 7.65 0.66
N GLY A 245 19.16 6.98 1.13
CA GLY A 245 19.40 6.80 2.56
C GLY A 245 18.59 5.67 3.19
N ILE A 246 18.10 4.71 2.39
CA ILE A 246 17.47 3.48 2.89
C ILE A 246 18.54 2.60 3.55
N GLY A 247 18.25 2.10 4.75
CA GLY A 247 19.09 1.14 5.48
C GLY A 247 18.87 -0.29 4.98
N THR A 248 18.40 -1.16 5.86
CA THR A 248 17.85 -2.47 5.47
C THR A 248 16.41 -2.26 5.03
N ALA A 249 16.11 -2.60 3.77
CA ALA A 249 14.74 -2.49 3.24
C ALA A 249 13.74 -3.29 4.08
N GLY A 250 12.57 -2.72 4.32
CA GLY A 250 11.39 -3.38 4.88
C GLY A 250 10.43 -3.77 3.76
N GLY A 251 9.70 -2.80 3.22
CA GLY A 251 8.73 -2.97 2.16
C GLY A 251 8.36 -1.64 1.49
N VAL A 252 7.85 -1.72 0.26
CA VAL A 252 7.17 -0.62 -0.42
C VAL A 252 5.71 -0.98 -0.60
N CYS A 253 4.81 -0.02 -0.38
CA CYS A 253 3.39 -0.18 -0.67
C CYS A 253 2.83 1.11 -1.26
N VAL A 254 1.88 0.97 -2.17
CA VAL A 254 1.29 2.08 -2.91
C VAL A 254 -0.14 2.29 -2.45
N ASP A 255 -0.47 3.53 -2.10
CA ASP A 255 -1.83 4.02 -1.92
C ASP A 255 -2.22 4.77 -3.21
N PRO A 256 -3.03 4.15 -4.10
CA PRO A 256 -3.24 4.63 -5.45
C PRO A 256 -3.73 6.09 -5.51
N GLY A 257 -2.98 6.95 -6.19
CA GLY A 257 -3.29 8.37 -6.32
C GLY A 257 -2.96 9.22 -5.09
N VAL A 258 -2.52 8.60 -3.98
CA VAL A 258 -2.21 9.28 -2.72
C VAL A 258 -0.70 9.34 -2.49
N ALA A 259 -0.04 8.19 -2.37
CA ALA A 259 1.37 8.12 -2.01
C ALA A 259 2.00 6.75 -2.25
N VAL A 260 3.33 6.73 -2.25
CA VAL A 260 4.15 5.55 -2.04
C VAL A 260 4.72 5.60 -0.63
N TRP A 261 4.53 4.53 0.12
CA TRP A 261 5.03 4.36 1.47
C TRP A 261 6.21 3.39 1.48
N VAL A 262 7.18 3.67 2.34
CA VAL A 262 8.42 2.90 2.43
C VAL A 262 8.75 2.64 3.88
N THR A 263 9.01 1.38 4.23
CA THR A 263 9.56 1.01 5.52
C THR A 263 11.02 0.61 5.38
N ASP A 264 11.83 1.00 6.35
CA ASP A 264 13.22 0.56 6.41
C ASP A 264 13.77 0.58 7.83
N ARG A 265 14.91 -0.09 8.01
CA ARG A 265 15.55 -0.29 9.31
C ARG A 265 16.96 0.28 9.28
N THR A 266 17.28 1.06 10.29
CA THR A 266 18.62 1.64 10.48
C THR A 266 19.25 1.06 11.75
N PRO A 267 20.54 1.34 12.03
CA PRO A 267 21.14 0.95 13.31
C PRO A 267 20.46 1.56 14.55
N LEU A 268 19.81 2.72 14.38
CA LEU A 268 19.25 3.50 15.49
C LEU A 268 17.74 3.31 15.67
N GLU A 269 17.02 3.13 14.57
CA GLU A 269 15.56 3.13 14.55
C GLU A 269 15.02 2.44 13.30
N ASP A 270 13.78 1.98 13.38
CA ASP A 270 12.99 1.61 12.22
C ASP A 270 12.13 2.81 11.78
N ARG A 271 11.85 2.94 10.48
CA ARG A 271 11.22 4.14 9.92
C ARG A 271 10.09 3.79 8.97
N LEU A 272 9.06 4.63 8.97
CA LEU A 272 8.09 4.77 7.91
C LEU A 272 8.35 6.09 7.19
N GLN A 273 8.37 6.05 5.87
CA GLN A 273 8.64 7.19 4.99
C GLN A 273 7.57 7.27 3.91
N ARG A 274 7.39 8.45 3.32
CA ARG A 274 6.34 8.70 2.33
C ARG A 274 6.85 9.55 1.18
N VAL A 275 6.40 9.21 -0.03
CA VAL A 275 6.51 10.03 -1.23
C VAL A 275 5.09 10.27 -1.73
N SER A 276 4.60 11.51 -1.68
CA SER A 276 3.25 11.83 -2.19
C SER A 276 3.16 11.69 -3.71
N ALA A 277 1.93 11.62 -4.22
CA ALA A 277 1.66 11.52 -5.66
C ALA A 277 2.29 12.67 -6.49
N ASP A 278 2.50 13.85 -5.91
CA ASP A 278 3.18 14.98 -6.54
C ASP A 278 4.73 14.91 -6.45
N GLY A 279 5.26 13.87 -5.80
CA GLY A 279 6.69 13.63 -5.63
C GLY A 279 7.30 14.26 -4.37
N ALA A 280 6.52 14.93 -3.51
CA ALA A 280 7.06 15.47 -2.27
C ALA A 280 7.45 14.34 -1.29
N VAL A 281 8.64 14.47 -0.69
CA VAL A 281 9.18 13.46 0.22
C VAL A 281 8.97 13.89 1.67
N SER A 282 8.36 13.01 2.47
CA SER A 282 8.28 13.12 3.93
C SER A 282 9.06 11.96 4.54
N SER A 283 10.24 12.25 5.09
CA SER A 283 11.18 11.23 5.56
C SER A 283 11.88 11.68 6.85
N PRO A 284 11.69 10.98 7.99
CA PRO A 284 10.64 9.98 8.24
C PRO A 284 9.26 10.61 8.52
N VAL A 285 8.18 9.85 8.27
CA VAL A 285 6.82 10.14 8.76
C VAL A 285 6.64 9.66 10.19
N TRP A 286 7.17 8.46 10.49
CA TRP A 286 7.14 7.87 11.82
C TRP A 286 8.43 7.09 12.07
N THR A 287 8.88 7.03 13.32
CA THR A 287 10.02 6.21 13.72
C THR A 287 9.70 5.36 14.95
N TRP A 288 10.26 4.15 14.98
CA TRP A 288 10.22 3.22 16.11
C TRP A 288 11.63 3.04 16.66
N PRO A 289 12.01 3.76 17.73
CA PRO A 289 13.34 3.65 18.36
C PRO A 289 13.64 2.25 18.92
N GLU A 290 12.61 1.49 19.30
CA GLU A 290 12.71 0.13 19.82
C GLU A 290 12.99 -0.93 18.74
N ARG A 291 12.95 -0.53 17.45
CA ARG A 291 13.30 -1.37 16.30
C ARG A 291 12.51 -2.69 16.26
N PRO A 292 11.18 -2.62 16.10
CA PRO A 292 10.29 -3.79 16.09
C PRO A 292 10.46 -4.69 14.85
N GLY A 293 11.33 -4.32 13.92
CA GLY A 293 11.65 -5.07 12.72
C GLY A 293 10.64 -4.84 11.61
N VAL A 294 10.43 -3.58 11.22
CA VAL A 294 9.48 -3.21 10.16
C VAL A 294 9.79 -3.94 8.83
N GLY A 295 8.75 -4.48 8.22
CA GLY A 295 8.78 -5.28 6.99
C GLY A 295 7.77 -4.77 5.96
N GLY A 296 7.07 -5.70 5.28
CA GLY A 296 6.05 -5.38 4.29
C GLY A 296 4.96 -4.46 4.84
N CYS A 297 4.37 -3.65 3.97
CA CYS A 297 3.32 -2.72 4.35
C CYS A 297 2.11 -2.79 3.40
N VAL A 298 0.98 -2.28 3.88
CA VAL A 298 -0.23 -2.05 3.10
C VAL A 298 -0.72 -0.66 3.43
N ALA A 299 -1.13 0.12 2.43
CA ALA A 299 -1.71 1.43 2.62
C ALA A 299 -3.08 1.50 1.92
N ALA A 300 -4.13 1.74 2.70
CA ALA A 300 -5.50 1.90 2.21
C ALA A 300 -6.38 2.55 3.29
N GLN A 301 -7.42 3.26 2.88
CA GLN A 301 -8.44 3.81 3.79
C GLN A 301 -7.82 4.62 4.95
N ASP A 302 -6.86 5.48 4.63
CA ASP A 302 -6.14 6.33 5.59
C ASP A 302 -5.34 5.56 6.66
N VAL A 303 -5.11 4.27 6.44
CA VAL A 303 -4.33 3.40 7.30
C VAL A 303 -3.11 2.87 6.57
N VAL A 304 -1.96 2.93 7.24
CA VAL A 304 -0.77 2.18 6.86
C VAL A 304 -0.59 1.04 7.86
N ALA A 305 -0.74 -0.19 7.40
CA ALA A 305 -0.44 -1.40 8.17
C ALA A 305 0.97 -1.89 7.87
N VAL A 306 1.76 -2.24 8.88
CA VAL A 306 3.16 -2.63 8.75
C VAL A 306 3.44 -3.92 9.50
N SER A 307 4.00 -4.92 8.81
CA SER A 307 4.50 -6.15 9.44
C SER A 307 5.68 -5.86 10.36
N LEU A 308 5.65 -6.42 11.58
CA LEU A 308 6.72 -6.32 12.56
C LEU A 308 7.30 -7.71 12.83
N SER A 309 8.49 -7.95 12.29
CA SER A 309 9.19 -9.24 12.42
C SER A 309 9.67 -9.52 13.85
N THR A 310 10.32 -8.55 14.50
CA THR A 310 10.91 -8.73 15.84
C THR A 310 9.83 -8.62 16.93
N ALA A 311 8.89 -7.70 16.77
CA ALA A 311 7.75 -7.56 17.68
C ALA A 311 6.63 -8.59 17.46
N LYS A 312 6.71 -9.41 16.39
CA LYS A 312 5.78 -10.50 16.07
C LYS A 312 4.32 -10.04 16.00
N ALA A 313 4.08 -8.94 15.30
CA ALA A 313 2.78 -8.27 15.25
C ALA A 313 2.60 -7.49 13.95
N MET A 314 1.41 -6.95 13.72
CA MET A 314 1.19 -5.87 12.75
C MET A 314 1.04 -4.55 13.49
N SER A 315 1.68 -3.50 13.00
CA SER A 315 1.39 -2.12 13.40
C SER A 315 0.34 -1.52 12.49
N ALA A 316 -0.56 -0.69 13.03
CA ALA A 316 -1.54 0.08 12.27
C ALA A 316 -1.40 1.57 12.59
N LEU A 317 -1.18 2.38 11.56
CA LEU A 317 -1.00 3.82 11.67
C LEU A 317 -2.13 4.52 10.93
N ALA A 318 -2.90 5.38 11.62
CA ALA A 318 -3.74 6.35 10.93
C ALA A 318 -2.86 7.47 10.36
N ALA A 319 -2.93 7.65 9.05
CA ALA A 319 -2.25 8.72 8.33
C ALA A 319 -3.28 9.72 7.84
N ASP A 320 -3.04 11.01 8.06
CA ASP A 320 -3.88 12.05 7.50
C ASP A 320 -3.90 11.94 5.95
N PRO A 321 -5.07 11.89 5.30
CA PRO A 321 -5.15 11.63 3.85
C PRO A 321 -4.46 12.70 3.00
N SER A 322 -4.40 13.95 3.49
CA SER A 322 -3.86 15.07 2.73
C SER A 322 -2.34 15.21 2.89
N THR A 323 -1.84 15.07 4.11
CA THR A 323 -0.45 15.31 4.46
C THR A 323 0.35 14.02 4.63
N GLY A 324 -0.33 12.90 4.90
CA GLY A 324 0.28 11.64 5.34
C GLY A 324 0.79 11.69 6.78
N ALA A 325 0.49 12.74 7.55
CA ALA A 325 0.99 12.87 8.91
C ALA A 325 0.38 11.81 9.83
N VAL A 326 1.23 11.16 10.62
CA VAL A 326 0.80 10.26 11.70
C VAL A 326 0.90 11.03 13.02
N THR A 327 -0.23 11.29 13.66
CA THR A 327 -0.30 12.14 14.87
C THR A 327 -0.62 11.35 16.15
N THR A 328 -1.03 10.10 16.01
CA THR A 328 -1.31 9.18 17.11
C THR A 328 -0.32 8.03 17.12
N ALA A 329 -0.04 7.51 18.30
CA ALA A 329 0.79 6.31 18.42
C ALA A 329 0.17 5.14 17.64
N PRO A 330 0.96 4.35 16.90
CA PRO A 330 0.45 3.19 16.17
C PRO A 330 -0.19 2.14 17.07
N GLY A 331 -1.30 1.58 16.62
CA GLY A 331 -1.88 0.39 17.22
C GLY A 331 -1.03 -0.85 16.90
N VAL A 332 -1.13 -1.87 17.75
CA VAL A 332 -0.51 -3.19 17.54
C VAL A 332 -1.61 -4.23 17.55
N ILE A 333 -1.61 -5.12 16.55
CA ILE A 333 -2.59 -6.20 16.42
C ILE A 333 -1.89 -7.54 16.14
N VAL A 334 -2.62 -8.63 16.40
CA VAL A 334 -2.17 -10.03 16.19
C VAL A 334 -0.80 -10.36 16.83
N GLN A 335 -0.43 -9.63 17.87
CA GLN A 335 0.84 -9.80 18.57
C GLN A 335 0.99 -11.22 19.12
N ASP A 336 2.16 -11.82 18.88
CA ASP A 336 2.55 -13.16 19.33
C ASP A 336 1.64 -14.30 18.84
N ARG A 337 0.68 -14.03 17.93
CA ARG A 337 -0.27 -15.03 17.44
C ARG A 337 0.30 -15.93 16.35
N TYR A 338 1.01 -15.34 15.39
CA TYR A 338 1.55 -16.05 14.21
C TYR A 338 3.08 -16.06 14.16
N GLY A 339 3.75 -15.42 15.12
CA GLY A 339 5.20 -15.24 15.13
C GLY A 339 5.64 -14.02 14.31
N GLN A 340 6.81 -14.10 13.68
CA GLN A 340 7.42 -13.02 12.91
C GLN A 340 6.66 -12.80 11.59
N LEU A 341 6.14 -11.60 11.40
CA LEU A 341 5.44 -11.21 10.18
C LEU A 341 6.42 -10.56 9.19
N GLY A 342 6.26 -10.87 7.91
CA GLY A 342 7.13 -10.48 6.81
C GLY A 342 6.40 -9.67 5.74
N GLY A 343 6.08 -10.31 4.61
CA GLY A 343 5.38 -9.70 3.49
C GLY A 343 3.92 -9.38 3.85
N ALA A 344 3.38 -8.31 3.24
CA ALA A 344 1.99 -7.93 3.39
C ALA A 344 1.45 -7.43 2.04
N ALA A 345 0.20 -7.74 1.73
CA ALA A 345 -0.45 -7.35 0.49
C ALA A 345 -1.92 -7.04 0.72
N LEU A 346 -2.45 -6.07 -0.02
CA LEU A 346 -3.86 -5.73 -0.02
C LEU A 346 -4.59 -6.60 -1.05
N GLY A 347 -5.66 -7.26 -0.61
CA GLY A 347 -6.60 -7.93 -1.51
C GLY A 347 -7.58 -6.93 -2.13
N PRO A 348 -8.09 -7.21 -3.34
CA PRO A 348 -9.11 -6.36 -3.98
C PRO A 348 -10.45 -6.36 -3.22
N ASP A 349 -10.63 -7.27 -2.25
CA ASP A 349 -11.74 -7.30 -1.30
C ASP A 349 -11.52 -6.41 -0.06
N GLY A 350 -10.41 -5.65 -0.01
CA GLY A 350 -10.08 -4.77 1.11
C GLY A 350 -9.51 -5.49 2.34
N LEU A 351 -9.29 -6.81 2.25
CA LEU A 351 -8.64 -7.58 3.32
C LEU A 351 -7.13 -7.60 3.10
N ILE A 352 -6.37 -7.64 4.20
CA ILE A 352 -4.92 -7.75 4.11
C ILE A 352 -4.50 -9.21 4.23
N TRP A 353 -3.50 -9.57 3.45
CA TRP A 353 -2.83 -10.84 3.51
C TRP A 353 -1.41 -10.63 4.02
N VAL A 354 -0.96 -11.48 4.94
CA VAL A 354 0.35 -11.34 5.61
C VAL A 354 1.04 -12.69 5.64
N SER A 355 2.33 -12.72 5.33
CA SER A 355 3.16 -13.93 5.42
C SER A 355 4.03 -13.95 6.67
N THR A 356 4.40 -15.14 7.14
CA THR A 356 5.34 -15.31 8.27
C THR A 356 6.75 -15.63 7.78
N VAL A 357 7.75 -15.31 8.60
CA VAL A 357 9.19 -15.59 8.33
C VAL A 357 9.87 -16.32 9.50
N ASN A 358 9.11 -17.12 10.25
CA ASN A 358 9.51 -17.84 11.46
C ASN A 358 10.67 -18.80 11.24
N LYS A 359 10.81 -19.38 10.04
CA LYS A 359 11.93 -20.29 9.73
C LYS A 359 13.28 -19.59 9.72
N THR A 360 13.33 -18.26 9.55
CA THR A 360 14.56 -17.46 9.68
C THR A 360 14.94 -17.20 11.14
N ALA A 361 13.99 -17.32 12.06
CA ALA A 361 14.14 -16.99 13.47
C ALA A 361 14.69 -18.12 14.34
N GLY A 362 14.83 -19.33 13.80
CA GLY A 362 15.43 -20.48 14.50
C GLY A 362 14.50 -21.26 15.44
N GLN A 363 13.26 -20.81 15.68
CA GLN A 363 12.23 -21.56 16.42
C GLN A 363 10.89 -21.62 15.66
N PRO A 364 10.86 -22.17 14.42
CA PRO A 364 9.61 -22.31 13.69
C PRO A 364 8.69 -23.34 14.34
N GLY A 365 7.38 -23.05 14.33
CA GLY A 365 6.34 -24.03 14.58
C GLY A 365 6.26 -25.09 13.47
N PRO A 366 5.54 -26.20 13.71
CA PRO A 366 5.52 -27.35 12.81
C PRO A 366 4.91 -27.05 11.43
N ASN A 367 4.03 -26.05 11.35
CA ASN A 367 3.32 -25.64 10.14
C ASN A 367 3.88 -24.34 9.54
N ASP A 368 4.99 -23.82 10.06
CA ASP A 368 5.56 -22.60 9.52
C ASP A 368 6.25 -22.86 8.18
N ASP A 369 6.43 -21.86 7.32
CA ASP A 369 5.81 -20.53 7.37
C ASP A 369 4.39 -20.53 6.78
N ARG A 370 3.63 -19.47 7.04
CA ARG A 370 2.19 -19.39 6.79
C ARG A 370 1.83 -18.12 6.03
N VAL A 371 0.65 -18.14 5.43
CA VAL A 371 -0.05 -16.96 4.90
C VAL A 371 -1.37 -16.81 5.64
N ILE A 372 -1.64 -15.62 6.14
CA ILE A 372 -2.81 -15.26 6.95
C ILE A 372 -3.60 -14.18 6.22
N LYS A 373 -4.92 -14.28 6.21
CA LYS A 373 -5.85 -13.28 5.71
C LYS A 373 -6.61 -12.67 6.89
N MET A 374 -6.66 -11.35 6.98
CA MET A 374 -7.30 -10.64 8.08
C MET A 374 -7.90 -9.30 7.63
N PRO A 375 -8.85 -8.74 8.39
CA PRO A 375 -9.36 -7.39 8.12
C PRO A 375 -8.26 -6.34 8.18
N LEU A 376 -8.38 -5.31 7.35
CA LEU A 376 -7.59 -4.11 7.51
C LEU A 376 -7.91 -3.49 8.88
N PRO A 377 -6.92 -3.23 9.75
CA PRO A 377 -7.18 -2.59 11.03
C PRO A 377 -7.80 -1.20 10.85
N SER A 378 -8.82 -0.90 11.64
CA SER A 378 -9.30 0.47 11.80
C SER A 378 -8.21 1.30 12.49
N GLY A 379 -7.76 2.39 11.85
CA GLY A 379 -6.64 3.22 12.31
C GLY A 379 -6.82 3.95 13.65
N GLY A 380 -7.86 3.66 14.44
CA GLY A 380 -8.15 4.36 15.68
C GLY A 380 -8.64 3.43 16.80
N GLY A 381 -7.99 3.54 17.96
CA GLY A 381 -8.48 3.06 19.26
C GLY A 381 -7.98 1.67 19.64
N GLY A 382 -7.31 1.58 20.79
CA GLY A 382 -6.81 0.32 21.35
C GLY A 382 -7.92 -0.72 21.50
N PHE A 383 -7.55 -1.98 21.24
CA PHE A 383 -8.34 -3.12 21.66
C PHE A 383 -8.06 -3.34 23.15
N ASP A 384 -8.98 -2.92 24.01
CA ASP A 384 -9.05 -3.38 25.40
C ASP A 384 -9.46 -4.87 25.45
#